data_AF-A0A9P3ECF1-F1
#
_entry.id   AF-A0A9P3ECF1-F1
#
_cell.length_a   1.000
_cell.length_b   1.000
_cell.length_c   1.000
_cell.angle_alpha   90.00
_cell.angle_beta   90.00
_cell.angle_gamma   90.00
#
_symmetry.space_group_name_H-M   'P 1'
#
loop_
_entity.id
_entity.type
_entity.pdbx_description
1 polymer ?
#
loop_
_entity_poly.entity_id
_entity_poly.type
_entity_poly.pdbx_seq_one_letter_code
_entity_poly.pdbx_strand_id
1 'polypeptide(L)'
;MKFVKNEETIFGKEYIDCVFGTLSNNEPAINPLRISEDSEYTLNSARSWLQTYNNKGYTNHLSVESCFLFSVEYEDLDQRTEFYYLLNFEGRNHPEESVILVAKYVIGCTNLFDVIYFSLRDSNSNITRSIEQTNLNDSVSSYYFGETELAFNSFYEFTQHPDFAEIVATYILLNY
;
A
#
# COMPACT_ATOMS: atom_id res chain seq x y z
N MET A 1 10.61 0.07 -13.20
CA MET A 1 10.83 -0.78 -12.01
C MET A 1 9.85 -1.94 -12.00
N LYS A 2 10.30 -3.14 -11.65
CA LYS A 2 9.48 -4.35 -11.54
C LYS A 2 8.91 -4.51 -10.13
N PHE A 3 7.63 -4.82 -10.06
CA PHE A 3 6.92 -5.24 -8.86
C PHE A 3 6.79 -6.76 -8.84
N VAL A 4 7.02 -7.37 -7.68
CA VAL A 4 6.86 -8.82 -7.49
C VAL A 4 6.01 -9.07 -6.25
N LYS A 5 5.04 -9.98 -6.37
CA LYS A 5 4.17 -10.46 -5.29
C LYS A 5 4.16 -11.99 -5.33
N ASN A 6 4.47 -12.64 -4.21
CA ASN A 6 4.78 -14.07 -4.21
C ASN A 6 3.60 -15.00 -3.88
N GLU A 7 2.43 -14.49 -3.50
CA GLU A 7 1.26 -15.34 -3.27
C GLU A 7 -0.05 -14.62 -3.59
N GLU A 8 -0.95 -15.31 -4.30
CA GLU A 8 -2.36 -14.92 -4.40
C GLU A 8 -3.25 -16.15 -4.17
N THR A 9 -4.29 -15.99 -3.36
CA THR A 9 -5.41 -16.91 -3.35
C THR A 9 -6.42 -16.47 -4.40
N ILE A 10 -6.34 -17.03 -5.62
CA ILE A 10 -7.33 -16.78 -6.67
C ILE A 10 -8.42 -17.85 -6.57
N PHE A 11 -9.65 -17.47 -6.25
CA PHE A 11 -10.81 -18.39 -6.12
C PHE A 11 -10.56 -19.59 -5.17
N GLY A 12 -9.86 -19.37 -4.05
CA GLY A 12 -9.58 -20.43 -3.07
C GLY A 12 -8.45 -21.40 -3.47
N LYS A 13 -7.73 -21.14 -4.57
CA LYS A 13 -6.48 -21.84 -4.90
C LYS A 13 -5.29 -20.96 -4.56
N GLU A 14 -4.40 -21.47 -3.72
CA GLU A 14 -3.08 -20.91 -3.49
C GLU A 14 -2.27 -21.03 -4.79
N TYR A 15 -1.86 -19.89 -5.34
CA TYR A 15 -0.81 -19.84 -6.35
C TYR A 15 0.54 -19.74 -5.63
N ILE A 16 1.41 -20.72 -5.87
CA ILE A 16 2.74 -20.85 -5.26
C ILE A 16 3.81 -20.09 -6.08
N ASP A 17 3.40 -19.34 -7.11
CA ASP A 17 4.31 -18.66 -8.03
C ASP A 17 4.26 -17.14 -7.89
N CYS A 18 5.33 -16.47 -8.30
CA CYS A 18 5.45 -15.03 -8.27
C CYS A 18 4.67 -14.38 -9.42
N VAL A 19 3.88 -13.35 -9.08
CA VAL A 19 3.23 -12.49 -10.07
C VAL A 19 4.08 -11.24 -10.27
N PHE A 20 4.32 -10.91 -11.53
CA PHE A 20 5.12 -9.76 -11.94
C PHE A 20 4.23 -8.64 -12.48
N GLY A 21 4.55 -7.42 -12.08
CA GLY A 21 3.87 -6.23 -12.60
C GLY A 21 4.83 -5.07 -12.82
N THR A 22 4.36 -4.09 -13.57
CA THR A 22 5.08 -2.84 -13.82
C THR A 22 4.49 -1.75 -12.93
N LEU A 23 5.36 -1.01 -12.22
CA LEU A 23 4.93 0.15 -11.45
C LEU A 23 4.52 1.31 -12.38
N SER A 24 3.43 1.98 -12.02
CA SER A 24 2.93 3.18 -12.66
C SER A 24 2.53 4.22 -11.61
N ASN A 25 2.35 5.47 -12.05
CA ASN A 25 1.86 6.57 -11.23
C ASN A 25 0.42 6.96 -11.59
N ASN A 26 -0.34 6.02 -12.15
CA ASN A 26 -1.72 6.26 -12.56
C ASN A 26 -2.62 6.11 -11.34
N GLU A 27 -3.10 7.22 -10.79
CA GLU A 27 -4.17 7.22 -9.79
C GLU A 27 -5.52 6.82 -10.43
N PRO A 28 -6.39 6.10 -9.70
CA PRO A 28 -7.73 5.84 -10.18
C PRO A 28 -8.53 7.14 -10.23
N ALA A 29 -9.48 7.24 -11.16
CA ALA A 29 -10.34 8.42 -11.32
C ALA A 29 -11.22 8.70 -10.08
N ILE A 30 -11.39 7.71 -9.22
CA ILE A 30 -12.15 7.79 -7.98
C ILE A 30 -11.35 7.22 -6.81
N ASN A 31 -11.43 7.88 -5.65
CA ASN A 31 -10.74 7.42 -4.45
C ASN A 31 -11.55 6.29 -3.78
N PRO A 32 -10.94 5.13 -3.46
CA PRO A 32 -11.64 3.98 -2.88
C PRO A 32 -12.30 4.26 -1.52
N LEU A 33 -11.89 5.30 -0.80
CA LEU A 33 -12.46 5.72 0.49
C LEU A 33 -13.57 6.78 0.37
N ARG A 34 -13.91 7.28 -0.82
CA ARG A 34 -14.85 8.40 -1.02
C ARG A 34 -16.10 8.09 -1.87
N ILE A 35 -16.41 6.81 -2.13
CA ILE A 35 -17.58 6.37 -2.93
C ILE A 35 -18.91 6.43 -2.17
N SER A 36 -19.91 7.17 -2.64
CA SER A 36 -21.14 7.48 -1.88
C SER A 36 -22.07 6.34 -1.43
N GLU A 37 -21.93 5.10 -1.92
CA GLU A 37 -22.81 3.97 -1.51
C GLU A 37 -22.13 2.96 -0.56
N ASP A 38 -20.83 2.67 -0.75
CA ASP A 38 -20.04 1.75 0.11
C ASP A 38 -18.85 2.43 0.83
N SER A 39 -18.66 3.75 0.69
CA SER A 39 -17.53 4.46 1.34
C SER A 39 -17.57 4.32 2.83
N GLU A 40 -18.76 4.31 3.45
CA GLU A 40 -18.85 4.14 4.89
C GLU A 40 -18.32 2.76 5.30
N TYR A 41 -18.59 1.71 4.52
CA TYR A 41 -18.07 0.38 4.79
C TYR A 41 -16.54 0.33 4.65
N THR A 42 -15.99 0.80 3.53
CA THR A 42 -14.53 0.79 3.29
C THR A 42 -13.79 1.71 4.27
N LEU A 43 -14.35 2.88 4.59
CA LEU A 43 -13.79 3.81 5.58
C LEU A 43 -13.85 3.24 6.99
N ASN A 44 -14.98 2.63 7.39
CA ASN A 44 -15.10 2.01 8.71
C ASN A 44 -14.21 0.77 8.84
N SER A 45 -14.01 0.01 7.75
CA SER A 45 -13.07 -1.10 7.70
C SER A 45 -11.63 -0.62 7.83
N ALA A 46 -11.25 0.44 7.11
CA ALA A 46 -9.95 1.09 7.26
C ALA A 46 -9.73 1.58 8.70
N ARG A 47 -10.73 2.22 9.31
CA ARG A 47 -10.69 2.65 10.72
C ARG A 47 -10.50 1.48 11.67
N SER A 48 -11.22 0.38 11.47
CA SER A 48 -11.10 -0.82 12.31
C SER A 48 -9.71 -1.44 12.23
N TRP A 49 -9.12 -1.48 11.03
CA TRP A 49 -7.73 -1.92 10.84
C TRP A 49 -6.75 -1.00 11.56
N LEU A 50 -6.86 0.31 11.36
CA LEU A 50 -6.00 1.29 12.04
C LEU A 50 -6.17 1.24 13.57
N GLN A 51 -7.39 1.03 14.10
CA GLN A 51 -7.65 0.84 15.53
C GLN A 51 -7.03 -0.42 16.12
N THR A 52 -6.85 -1.46 15.30
CA THR A 52 -6.19 -2.70 15.76
C THR A 52 -4.72 -2.45 16.11
N TYR A 53 -4.09 -1.50 15.42
CA TYR A 53 -2.69 -1.14 15.63
C TYR A 53 -2.50 0.11 16.50
N ASN A 54 -3.51 0.98 16.56
CA ASN A 54 -3.50 2.19 17.38
C ASN A 54 -4.26 1.95 18.70
N ASN A 55 -3.50 1.73 19.79
CA ASN A 55 -4.05 1.48 21.13
C ASN A 55 -4.72 2.73 21.79
N LYS A 56 -4.92 3.85 21.07
CA LYS A 56 -5.45 5.12 21.61
C LYS A 56 -6.97 5.16 21.88
N GLY A 57 -7.69 4.04 21.84
CA GLY A 57 -9.13 3.99 22.19
C GLY A 57 -10.07 4.40 21.05
N TYR A 58 -11.21 5.05 21.34
CA TYR A 58 -12.24 5.37 20.34
C TYR A 58 -11.78 6.44 19.31
N THR A 59 -11.33 6.01 18.14
CA THR A 59 -10.82 6.90 17.07
C THR A 59 -11.85 7.31 16.01
N ASN A 60 -13.16 7.08 16.24
CA ASN A 60 -14.21 7.38 15.25
C ASN A 60 -14.27 8.86 14.82
N HIS A 61 -13.70 9.77 15.63
CA HIS A 61 -13.61 11.20 15.36
C HIS A 61 -12.34 11.60 14.60
N LEU A 62 -11.37 10.69 14.45
CA LEU A 62 -10.15 10.94 13.68
C LEU A 62 -10.43 10.80 12.19
N SER A 63 -9.86 11.73 11.42
CA SER A 63 -9.85 11.65 9.96
C SER A 63 -8.88 10.56 9.54
N VAL A 64 -9.27 9.72 8.59
CA VAL A 64 -8.34 8.78 7.96
C VAL A 64 -7.65 9.52 6.82
N GLU A 65 -6.35 9.71 6.93
CA GLU A 65 -5.56 10.16 5.80
C GLU A 65 -5.30 9.01 4.84
N SER A 66 -5.31 9.31 3.55
CA SER A 66 -5.05 8.35 2.49
C SER A 66 -4.07 8.97 1.50
N CYS A 67 -2.85 8.44 1.51
CA CYS A 67 -1.79 8.87 0.61
C CYS A 67 -1.63 7.82 -0.49
N PHE A 68 -1.78 8.22 -1.75
CA PHE A 68 -1.47 7.35 -2.88
C PHE A 68 0.04 7.06 -2.95
N LEU A 69 0.39 5.81 -3.23
CA LEU A 69 1.78 5.35 -3.36
C LEU A 69 2.17 5.17 -4.82
N PHE A 70 1.49 4.24 -5.50
CA PHE A 70 1.70 3.86 -6.90
C PHE A 70 0.58 2.92 -7.34
N SER A 71 0.51 2.64 -8.64
CA SER A 71 -0.27 1.55 -9.21
C SER A 71 0.63 0.46 -9.79
N VAL A 72 0.10 -0.76 -9.86
CA VAL A 72 0.77 -1.90 -10.48
C VAL A 72 -0.11 -2.44 -11.59
N GLU A 73 0.45 -2.53 -12.79
CA GLU A 73 -0.16 -3.17 -13.95
C GLU A 73 0.47 -4.56 -14.12
N TYR A 74 -0.32 -5.62 -13.94
CA TYR A 74 0.16 -7.01 -14.04
C TYR A 74 0.12 -7.53 -15.47
N GLU A 75 1.14 -8.28 -15.88
CA GLU A 75 1.33 -8.71 -17.28
C GLU A 75 0.41 -9.90 -17.67
N ASP A 76 0.13 -10.81 -16.74
CA ASP A 76 -0.49 -12.12 -17.03
C ASP A 76 -1.96 -12.26 -16.59
N LEU A 77 -2.58 -11.19 -16.09
CA LEU A 77 -3.93 -11.24 -15.54
C LEU A 77 -4.77 -10.13 -16.16
N ASP A 78 -5.71 -10.51 -17.03
CA ASP A 78 -6.63 -9.60 -17.74
C ASP A 78 -7.09 -8.45 -16.82
N GLN A 79 -6.56 -7.25 -17.11
CA GLN A 79 -6.98 -5.97 -16.54
C GLN A 79 -6.91 -5.87 -15.01
N ARG A 80 -5.90 -6.46 -14.39
CA ARG A 80 -5.64 -6.22 -12.96
C ARG A 80 -4.68 -5.05 -12.80
N THR A 81 -5.24 -3.86 -12.60
CA THR A 81 -4.50 -2.76 -11.98
C THR A 81 -4.80 -2.74 -10.49
N GLU A 82 -3.76 -2.87 -9.67
CA GLU A 82 -3.84 -2.65 -8.22
C GLU A 82 -3.36 -1.24 -7.88
N PHE A 83 -4.08 -0.54 -7.01
CA PHE A 83 -3.75 0.80 -6.54
C PHE A 83 -3.36 0.74 -5.06
N TYR A 84 -2.16 1.21 -4.73
CA TYR A 84 -1.59 1.13 -3.39
C TYR A 84 -1.70 2.47 -2.67
N TYR A 85 -2.15 2.42 -1.41
CA TYR A 85 -2.33 3.59 -0.55
C TYR A 85 -1.74 3.32 0.84
N LEU A 86 -1.13 4.35 1.42
CA LEU A 86 -0.80 4.40 2.84
C LEU A 86 -1.94 5.08 3.60
N LEU A 87 -2.45 4.41 4.61
CA LEU A 87 -3.50 4.91 5.51
C LEU A 87 -2.93 5.15 6.90
N ASN A 88 -3.34 6.26 7.53
CA ASN A 88 -3.01 6.60 8.91
C ASN A 88 -4.08 7.53 9.52
N PHE A 89 -4.05 7.71 10.85
CA PHE A 89 -4.92 8.65 11.56
C PHE A 89 -4.28 10.03 11.85
N GLU A 90 -2.96 10.09 12.04
CA GLU A 90 -2.24 11.27 12.53
C GLU A 90 -1.01 11.61 11.65
N GLY A 91 -1.11 11.37 10.36
CA GLY A 91 -0.06 11.69 9.40
C GLY A 91 1.23 10.88 9.58
N ARG A 92 2.35 11.45 9.13
CA ARG A 92 3.66 10.80 8.95
C ARG A 92 4.43 10.45 10.23
N ASN A 93 3.81 10.47 11.41
CA ASN A 93 4.54 10.37 12.68
C ASN A 93 4.51 8.97 13.32
N HIS A 94 3.65 8.07 12.84
CA HIS A 94 3.41 6.77 13.48
C HIS A 94 3.40 5.61 12.46
N PRO A 95 4.58 5.08 12.07
CA PRO A 95 4.66 3.96 11.12
C PRO A 95 4.00 2.68 11.67
N GLU A 96 4.08 2.46 12.98
CA GLU A 96 3.47 1.32 13.69
C GLU A 96 1.94 1.33 13.66
N GLU A 97 1.34 2.50 13.46
CA GLU A 97 -0.12 2.69 13.41
C GLU A 97 -0.63 2.80 11.97
N SER A 98 0.24 2.56 10.97
CA SER A 98 -0.06 2.73 9.55
C SER A 98 -0.38 1.42 8.85
N VAL A 99 -1.32 1.47 7.90
CA VAL A 99 -1.83 0.32 7.16
C VAL A 99 -1.72 0.60 5.66
N ILE A 100 -1.35 -0.40 4.88
CA ILE A 100 -1.41 -0.33 3.42
C ILE A 100 -2.76 -0.84 2.95
N LEU A 101 -3.47 -0.04 2.15
CA LEU A 101 -4.67 -0.43 1.42
C LEU A 101 -4.28 -0.71 -0.03
N VAL A 102 -4.75 -1.84 -0.56
CA VAL A 102 -4.69 -2.16 -1.99
C VAL A 102 -6.10 -2.21 -2.53
N ALA A 103 -6.39 -1.40 -3.53
CA ALA A 103 -7.68 -1.38 -4.21
C ALA A 103 -7.54 -1.96 -5.63
N LYS A 104 -8.55 -2.70 -6.07
CA LYS A 104 -8.70 -3.15 -7.46
C LYS A 104 -10.14 -2.92 -7.90
N TYR A 105 -10.35 -2.53 -9.16
CA TYR A 105 -11.70 -2.38 -9.68
C TYR A 105 -12.42 -3.74 -9.68
N VAL A 106 -13.70 -3.73 -9.29
CA VAL A 106 -14.57 -4.89 -9.47
C VAL A 106 -14.77 -5.12 -10.98
N ILE A 107 -14.65 -6.37 -11.44
CA ILE A 107 -14.76 -6.71 -12.87
C ILE A 107 -16.10 -6.20 -13.42
N GLY A 108 -16.03 -5.38 -14.47
CA GLY A 108 -17.21 -4.79 -15.10
C GLY A 108 -17.79 -3.55 -14.41
N CYS A 109 -17.17 -3.08 -13.32
CA CYS A 109 -17.59 -1.89 -12.57
C CYS A 109 -16.43 -0.89 -12.45
N THR A 110 -16.62 0.32 -12.95
CA THR A 110 -15.60 1.38 -12.87
C THR A 110 -15.72 2.25 -11.62
N ASN A 111 -16.75 2.01 -10.81
CA ASN A 111 -17.08 2.79 -9.62
C ASN A 111 -17.03 2.01 -8.30
N LEU A 112 -16.64 0.73 -8.35
CA LEU A 112 -16.57 -0.16 -7.19
C LEU A 112 -15.17 -0.77 -7.10
N PHE A 113 -14.67 -0.90 -5.87
CA PHE A 113 -13.38 -1.53 -5.59
C PHE A 113 -13.54 -2.71 -4.65
N ASP A 114 -12.78 -3.77 -4.94
CA ASP A 114 -12.39 -4.73 -3.91
C ASP A 114 -11.13 -4.18 -3.23
N VAL A 115 -11.12 -4.20 -1.89
CA VAL A 115 -9.99 -3.72 -1.10
C VAL A 115 -9.41 -4.81 -0.21
N ILE A 116 -8.10 -4.79 -0.04
CA ILE A 116 -7.38 -5.57 0.97
C ILE A 116 -6.49 -4.65 1.79
N TYR A 117 -6.29 -5.01 3.06
CA TYR A 117 -5.48 -4.26 4.01
C TYR A 117 -4.39 -5.14 4.58
N PHE A 118 -3.23 -4.57 4.84
CA PHE A 118 -2.17 -5.22 5.62
C PHE A 118 -1.33 -4.19 6.36
N SER A 119 -0.72 -4.60 7.47
CA SER A 119 0.12 -3.73 8.29
C SER A 119 1.36 -3.26 7.52
N LEU A 120 1.78 -2.01 7.76
CA LEU A 120 3.08 -1.55 7.29
C LEU A 120 4.24 -2.22 8.03
N ARG A 121 4.11 -2.51 9.33
CA ARG A 121 5.21 -3.04 10.16
C ARG A 121 5.12 -4.54 10.41
N ASP A 122 3.92 -5.11 10.43
CA ASP A 122 3.72 -6.54 10.69
C ASP A 122 3.77 -7.33 9.38
N SER A 123 4.88 -8.04 9.17
CA SER A 123 5.17 -8.85 7.98
C SER A 123 4.58 -10.26 8.06
N ASN A 124 3.75 -10.57 9.06
CA ASN A 124 3.06 -11.86 9.24
C ASN A 124 1.99 -12.16 8.16
N SER A 125 2.08 -11.55 6.98
CA SER A 125 1.29 -11.94 5.83
C SER A 125 2.05 -12.99 5.01
N ASN A 126 1.37 -14.09 4.67
CA ASN A 126 1.89 -15.08 3.72
C ASN A 126 2.24 -14.45 2.35
N ILE A 127 1.66 -13.27 2.06
CA ILE A 127 1.92 -12.48 0.85
C ILE A 127 3.05 -11.47 1.10
N THR A 128 4.20 -11.67 0.47
CA THR A 128 5.27 -10.66 0.38
C THR A 128 5.15 -9.87 -0.93
N ARG A 129 5.63 -8.63 -0.87
CA ARG A 129 5.63 -7.68 -2.00
C ARG A 129 6.98 -6.99 -2.05
N SER A 130 7.53 -6.84 -3.25
CA SER A 130 8.82 -6.18 -3.46
C SER A 130 8.85 -5.33 -4.72
N ILE A 131 9.71 -4.31 -4.70
CA ILE A 131 10.04 -3.42 -5.81
C ILE A 131 11.53 -3.62 -6.09
N GLU A 132 11.89 -4.17 -7.26
CA GLU A 132 13.29 -4.55 -7.58
C GLU A 132 13.99 -5.31 -6.44
N GLN A 133 13.32 -6.33 -5.88
CA GLN A 133 13.81 -7.15 -4.75
C GLN A 133 13.88 -6.44 -3.39
N THR A 134 13.58 -5.13 -3.32
CA THR A 134 13.44 -4.40 -2.06
C THR A 134 12.04 -4.61 -1.50
N ASN A 135 11.93 -4.94 -0.21
CA ASN A 135 10.63 -5.14 0.45
C ASN A 135 9.77 -3.86 0.37
N LEU A 136 8.50 -4.02 0.00
CA LEU A 136 7.56 -2.91 -0.16
C LEU A 136 7.40 -2.10 1.13
N ASN A 137 7.23 -2.78 2.26
CA ASN A 137 6.98 -2.16 3.55
C ASN A 137 8.16 -1.32 4.01
N ASP A 138 9.39 -1.83 3.81
CA ASP A 138 10.62 -1.10 4.12
C ASP A 138 10.77 0.12 3.21
N SER A 139 10.40 -0.01 1.94
CA SER A 139 10.44 1.08 0.96
C SER A 139 9.48 2.21 1.36
N VAL A 140 8.23 1.88 1.68
CA VAL A 140 7.20 2.83 2.15
C VAL A 140 7.64 3.48 3.46
N SER A 141 8.22 2.70 4.37
CA SER A 141 8.73 3.20 5.65
C SER A 141 9.85 4.23 5.45
N SER A 142 10.81 3.92 4.57
CA SER A 142 11.95 4.77 4.26
C SER A 142 11.51 6.12 3.66
N TYR A 143 10.50 6.10 2.79
CA TYR A 143 10.02 7.31 2.13
C TYR A 143 9.17 8.21 3.04
N TYR A 144 8.22 7.63 3.79
CA TYR A 144 7.29 8.43 4.60
C TYR A 144 7.79 8.77 6.00
N PHE A 145 8.69 7.96 6.56
CA PHE A 145 9.13 8.04 7.95
C PHE A 145 10.65 8.14 8.09
N GLY A 146 11.36 8.39 6.99
CA GLY A 146 12.78 8.76 7.01
C GLY A 146 13.00 10.09 7.74
N GLU A 147 13.97 10.13 8.67
CA GLU A 147 14.37 11.39 9.32
C GLU A 147 15.02 12.38 8.34
N THR A 148 15.61 11.85 7.26
CA THR A 148 16.16 12.67 6.19
C THR A 148 15.08 12.96 5.17
N GLU A 149 14.77 14.24 4.97
CA GLU A 149 13.82 14.67 3.96
C GLU A 149 14.33 14.27 2.56
N LEU A 150 13.65 13.31 1.94
CA LEU A 150 13.90 12.93 0.56
C LEU A 150 13.18 13.92 -0.36
N ALA A 151 13.92 14.58 -1.24
CA ALA A 151 13.40 15.60 -2.16
C ALA A 151 12.67 15.00 -3.38
N PHE A 152 11.76 14.04 -3.16
CA PHE A 152 10.88 13.50 -4.22
C PHE A 152 9.44 13.98 -4.01
N ASN A 153 8.72 14.20 -5.10
CA ASN A 153 7.34 14.72 -5.02
C ASN A 153 6.31 13.60 -4.81
N SER A 154 6.69 12.35 -5.12
CA SER A 154 5.84 11.17 -4.95
C SER A 154 6.65 9.94 -4.59
N PHE A 155 5.98 8.95 -3.99
CA PHE A 155 6.59 7.65 -3.72
C PHE A 155 7.00 6.96 -5.02
N TYR A 156 6.21 7.09 -6.09
CA TYR A 156 6.59 6.58 -7.40
C TYR A 156 7.93 7.16 -7.88
N GLU A 157 8.14 8.48 -7.81
CA GLU A 157 9.42 9.11 -8.19
C GLU A 157 10.59 8.54 -7.37
N PHE A 158 10.38 8.37 -6.06
CA PHE A 158 11.37 7.73 -5.19
C PHE A 158 11.75 6.33 -5.67
N THR A 159 10.77 5.50 -6.06
CA THR A 159 11.05 4.17 -6.60
C THR A 159 11.81 4.21 -7.92
N GLN A 160 11.76 5.28 -8.71
CA GLN A 160 12.51 5.36 -9.97
C GLN A 160 13.95 5.85 -9.78
N HIS A 161 14.35 6.23 -8.57
CA HIS A 161 15.70 6.72 -8.31
C HIS A 161 16.75 5.62 -8.51
N PRO A 162 17.92 5.90 -9.14
CA PRO A 162 18.98 4.90 -9.33
C PRO A 162 19.45 4.24 -8.03
N ASP A 163 19.53 5.03 -6.96
CA ASP A 163 20.01 4.57 -5.64
C ASP A 163 18.87 4.10 -4.72
N PHE A 164 17.67 3.84 -5.26
CA PHE A 164 16.48 3.47 -4.48
C PHE A 164 16.75 2.36 -3.44
N ALA A 165 17.33 1.24 -3.87
CA ALA A 165 17.60 0.11 -3.00
C ALA A 165 18.62 0.44 -1.90
N GLU A 166 19.62 1.27 -2.19
CA GLU A 166 20.64 1.70 -1.23
C GLU A 166 20.05 2.65 -0.19
N ILE A 167 19.18 3.58 -0.61
CA ILE A 167 18.48 4.48 0.30
C ILE A 167 17.61 3.69 1.28
N VAL A 168 16.84 2.71 0.78
CA VAL A 168 16.00 1.85 1.64
C VAL A 168 16.87 1.02 2.59
N ALA A 169 17.93 0.39 2.10
CA ALA A 169 18.84 -0.40 2.94
C ALA A 169 19.49 0.44 4.06
N THR A 170 19.89 1.68 3.74
CA THR A 170 20.46 2.62 4.71
C THR A 170 19.45 2.99 5.78
N TYR A 171 18.19 3.25 5.39
CA TYR A 171 17.13 3.54 6.36
C TYR A 171 16.91 2.37 7.32
N ILE A 172 16.85 1.15 6.80
CA ILE A 172 16.70 -0.06 7.63
C ILE A 172 17.85 -0.14 8.64
N LEU A 173 19.10 -0.02 8.19
CA LEU A 173 20.29 -0.10 9.06
C LEU A 173 20.31 0.93 10.20
N LEU A 174 19.69 2.09 10.00
CA LEU A 174 19.66 3.17 11.00
C LEU A 174 18.49 3.04 11.99
N ASN A 175 17.41 2.35 11.61
CA ASN A 175 16.15 2.33 12.37
C ASN A 175 15.74 0.93 12.88
N TYR A 176 16.51 -0.10 12.54
CA TYR A 176 16.36 -1.49 13.01
C TYR A 176 17.68 -2.05 13.54
#